data_AF-A0A8T9C4Q1-F1
#
_entry.id   AF-A0A8T9C4Q1-F1
#
_cell.length_a   1.000
_cell.length_b   1.000
_cell.length_c   1.000
_cell.angle_alpha   90.00
_cell.angle_beta   90.00
_cell.angle_gamma   90.00
#
_symmetry.space_group_name_H-M   'P 1'
#
loop_
_entity.id
_entity.type
_entity.pdbx_description
1 polymer ?
#
loop_
_entity_poly.entity_id
_entity_poly.type
_entity_poly.pdbx_seq_one_letter_code
_entity_poly.pdbx_strand_id
1 'polypeptide(L)' 'MAYYTIFHCNWKQIRHDYPNIHMWLRELYYEVDEEAKGAFKSTTHFEIFMEGYALSAMRMKLVPWGPAVPIMPLEA' A
#
# COMPACT_ATOMS: atom_id res chain seq x y z
N MET A 1 -1.62 -1.40 4.65
CA MET A 1 -1.02 -2.69 5.07
C MET A 1 -0.39 -2.50 6.44
N ALA A 2 0.92 -2.25 6.55
CA ALA A 2 1.63 -2.14 7.84
C ALA A 2 1.03 -1.11 8.81
N TYR A 3 0.73 0.11 8.36
CA TYR A 3 0.20 1.15 9.26
C TYR A 3 -1.14 0.78 9.91
N TYR A 4 -2.02 0.11 9.18
CA TYR A 4 -3.33 -0.27 9.68
C TYR A 4 -3.25 -1.44 10.68
N THR A 5 -2.51 -2.49 10.35
CA THR A 5 -2.46 -3.72 11.16
C THR A 5 -1.38 -3.70 12.23
N ILE A 6 -0.21 -3.15 11.93
CA ILE A 6 0.99 -3.20 12.77
C ILE A 6 1.11 -1.95 13.65
N PHE A 7 0.84 -0.76 13.09
CA PHE A 7 0.94 0.51 13.82
C PHE A 7 -0.40 0.98 14.40
N HIS A 8 -1.47 0.19 14.28
CA HIS A 8 -2.79 0.51 14.81
C HIS A 8 -3.38 1.85 14.31
N CYS A 9 -2.97 2.33 13.14
CA CYS A 9 -3.60 3.46 12.46
C CYS A 9 -4.90 3.00 11.76
N ASN A 10 -5.88 2.55 12.55
CA ASN A 10 -6.98 1.72 12.06
C ASN A 10 -8.38 2.33 12.20
N TRP A 11 -8.50 3.61 12.58
CA TRP A 11 -9.80 4.29 12.66
C TRP A 11 -10.55 4.29 11.33
N LYS A 12 -9.81 4.43 10.23
CA LYS A 12 -10.31 4.48 8.86
C LYS A 12 -9.25 3.94 7.91
N GLN A 13 -9.65 3.38 6.79
CA GLN A 13 -8.76 2.82 5.77
C GLN A 13 -8.84 3.64 4.48
N ILE A 14 -7.69 3.94 3.88
CA ILE A 14 -7.61 4.74 2.65
C ILE A 14 -8.59 4.24 1.58
N ARG A 15 -8.59 2.93 1.31
CA ARG A 15 -9.40 2.30 0.26
C ARG A 15 -10.93 2.34 0.45
N HIS A 16 -11.41 2.59 1.67
CA HIS A 16 -12.84 2.53 1.98
C HIS A 16 -13.41 3.87 2.44
N ASP A 17 -12.64 4.62 3.24
CA ASP A 17 -13.14 5.79 3.96
C ASP A 17 -12.67 7.13 3.38
N TYR A 18 -11.68 7.11 2.48
CA TYR A 18 -11.07 8.32 1.92
C TYR A 18 -11.06 8.28 0.39
N PRO A 19 -12.19 8.56 -0.27
CA PRO A 19 -12.33 8.38 -1.73
C PRO A 19 -11.33 9.21 -2.53
N ASN A 20 -11.10 10.47 -2.16
CA ASN A 20 -10.19 11.37 -2.89
C ASN A 20 -8.72 10.95 -2.73
N ILE A 21 -8.31 10.57 -1.51
CA ILE A 21 -6.93 10.09 -1.26
C ILE A 21 -6.71 8.76 -1.97
N HIS A 22 -7.72 7.89 -1.95
CA HIS A 22 -7.66 6.60 -2.61
C HIS A 22 -7.59 6.70 -4.14
N MET A 23 -8.32 7.66 -4.72
CA MET A 23 -8.22 7.97 -6.15
C MET A 23 -6.82 8.50 -6.50
N TRP A 24 -6.37 9.55 -5.80
CA TRP A 24 -5.05 10.15 -6.02
C TRP A 24 -3.91 9.14 -5.88
N LEU A 25 -3.94 8.28 -4.86
CA LEU A 25 -2.92 7.25 -4.65
C LEU A 25 -2.89 6.22 -5.80
N ARG A 26 -4.07 5.82 -6.30
CA ARG A 26 -4.17 4.87 -7.41
C ARG A 26 -3.70 5.50 -8.72
N GLU A 27 -4.10 6.73 -8.98
CA GLU A 27 -3.59 7.52 -10.10
C GLU A 27 -2.08 7.57 -10.02
N LEU A 28 -1.49 8.10 -8.94
CA LEU A 28 -0.04 8.17 -8.79
C LEU A 28 0.67 6.81 -8.97
N TYR A 29 0.08 5.72 -8.47
CA TYR A 29 0.67 4.40 -8.58
C TYR A 29 0.60 3.81 -10.00
N TYR A 30 -0.49 4.02 -10.72
CA TYR A 30 -0.72 3.43 -12.05
C TYR A 30 -0.52 4.39 -13.21
N GLU A 31 -0.43 5.69 -12.96
CA GLU A 31 -0.22 6.72 -13.97
C GLU A 31 1.17 6.51 -14.58
N VAL A 32 1.14 6.21 -15.87
CA VAL A 32 2.30 6.07 -16.74
C VAL A 32 2.23 7.27 -17.68
N ASP A 33 2.44 8.46 -17.14
CA ASP A 33 2.78 9.60 -17.98
C ASP A 33 4.19 9.37 -18.57
N GLU A 34 4.47 10.02 -19.71
CA GLU A 34 5.78 9.93 -20.36
C GLU A 34 6.92 10.50 -19.49
N GLU A 35 6.56 11.30 -18.49
CA GLU A 35 7.49 12.00 -17.59
C GLU A 35 7.89 11.12 -16.39
N ALA A 36 6.94 10.54 -15.67
CA ALA A 36 7.20 9.67 -14.53
C ALA A 36 7.45 8.21 -14.93
N LYS A 37 7.08 7.78 -16.14
CA LYS A 37 7.44 6.45 -16.72
C LYS A 37 7.14 5.26 -15.80
N GLY A 38 6.05 5.34 -15.02
CA GLY A 38 5.71 4.31 -14.03
C GLY A 38 6.71 4.18 -12.87
N ALA A 39 7.42 5.26 -12.52
CA ALA A 39 8.40 5.31 -11.42
C ALA A 39 7.81 4.79 -10.10
N PHE A 40 6.58 5.18 -9.77
CA PHE A 40 5.92 4.75 -8.54
C PHE A 40 5.63 3.25 -8.54
N LYS A 41 5.07 2.71 -9.64
CA LYS A 41 4.79 1.28 -9.76
C LYS A 41 6.07 0.44 -9.70
N SER A 42 7.10 0.87 -10.43
CA SER A 42 8.36 0.12 -10.58
C SER A 42 9.20 0.09 -9.31
N THR A 43 9.09 1.11 -8.46
CA THR A 43 9.87 1.22 -7.21
C THR A 43 9.11 0.76 -5.96
N THR A 44 7.80 0.54 -6.07
CA THR A 44 6.99 0.10 -4.93
C THR A 44 6.96 -1.43 -4.84
N HIS A 45 7.76 -1.97 -3.92
CA HIS A 45 7.82 -3.40 -3.64
C HIS A 45 7.09 -3.74 -2.33
N PHE A 46 5.89 -4.31 -2.45
CA PHE A 46 5.02 -4.56 -1.29
C PHE A 46 5.59 -5.53 -0.26
N GLU A 47 6.23 -6.60 -0.73
CA GLU A 47 6.80 -7.66 0.11
C GLU A 47 7.90 -7.12 1.02
N ILE A 48 8.83 -6.33 0.45
CA ILE A 48 9.99 -5.79 1.16
C ILE A 48 9.57 -4.97 2.38
N PHE A 49 8.58 -4.08 2.23
CA PHE A 49 8.17 -3.25 3.36
C PHE A 49 7.30 -4.03 4.35
N MET A 50 6.47 -4.99 3.91
CA MET A 50 5.65 -5.79 4.82
C MET A 50 6.52 -6.63 5.74
N GLU A 51 7.52 -7.30 5.18
CA GLU A 51 8.52 -8.04 5.94
C GLU A 51 9.35 -7.11 6.84
N GLY A 52 9.81 -5.98 6.29
CA GLY A 52 10.59 -5.00 7.05
C GLY A 52 9.86 -4.50 8.30
N TYR A 53 8.59 -4.13 8.20
CA TYR A 53 7.83 -3.68 9.36
C TYR A 53 7.46 -4.82 10.31
N ALA A 54 7.03 -5.97 9.80
CA ALA A 54 6.61 -7.09 10.65
C ALA A 54 7.80 -7.75 11.36
N LEU A 55 8.82 -8.17 10.61
CA LEU A 55 9.94 -8.97 11.12
C LEU A 55 11.01 -8.09 11.77
N SER A 56 11.40 -6.97 11.14
CA SER A 56 12.51 -6.16 11.63
C SER A 56 12.06 -5.15 12.68
N ALA A 57 11.03 -4.34 12.39
CA ALA A 57 10.59 -3.28 13.30
C ALA A 57 9.80 -3.83 14.51
N MET A 58 8.83 -4.73 14.27
CA MET A 58 7.98 -5.27 15.33
C MET A 58 8.37 -6.64 15.87
N ARG A 59 9.39 -7.29 15.29
CA ARG A 59 9.86 -8.62 15.73
C ARG A 59 8.75 -9.68 15.76
N MET A 60 7.77 -9.55 14.86
CA MET A 60 6.70 -10.53 14.70
C MET A 60 7.26 -11.82 14.11
N LYS A 61 6.64 -12.96 14.47
CA LYS A 61 7.01 -14.27 13.89
C LYS A 61 6.34 -14.55 12.55
N LEU A 62 5.26 -13.83 12.25
CA LEU A 62 4.44 -14.02 11.06
C LEU A 62 4.18 -12.66 10.42
N VAL A 63 4.22 -12.62 9.09
CA VAL A 63 3.87 -11.44 8.30
C VAL A 63 2.38 -11.52 7.96
N PRO A 64 1.56 -10.52 8.35
CA PRO A 64 0.16 -10.49 7.94
C PRO A 64 0.04 -10.44 6.40
N TRP A 65 -0.68 -11.41 5.83
CA TRP A 65 -0.86 -11.52 4.37
C TRP A 65 -1.79 -10.45 3.78
N GLY A 66 -2.75 -9.98 4.57
CA GLY A 66 -3.81 -9.12 4.09
C GLY A 66 -3.46 -7.62 4.15
N PRO A 67 -4.10 -6.79 3.31
CA PRO A 67 -5.13 -7.10 2.30
C PRO A 67 -4.71 -7.91 1.06
N ALA A 68 -5.62 -8.72 0.52
CA ALA A 68 -5.41 -9.61 -0.63
C ALA A 68 -4.87 -8.92 -1.90
N VAL A 69 -5.25 -7.66 -2.12
CA VAL A 69 -4.67 -6.80 -3.14
C VAL A 69 -4.05 -5.58 -2.46
N PRO A 70 -2.75 -5.30 -2.64
CA PRO A 70 -2.08 -4.18 -1.99
C PRO A 70 -2.64 -2.81 -2.43
N ILE A 71 -2.85 -2.62 -3.74
CA ILE A 71 -3.50 -1.45 -4.34
C ILE A 71 -4.61 -1.92 -5.29
N MET A 72 -5.80 -1.31 -5.20
CA MET A 72 -6.94 -1.65 -6.07
C MET A 72 -6.74 -1.10 -7.48
N PRO A 73 -7.25 -1.77 -8.53
CA PRO A 73 -7.14 -1.29 -9.92
C PRO A 73 -7.79 0.09 -10.11
N LEU A 74 -7.40 0.78 -11.20
CA LEU A 74 -7.94 2.12 -11.53
C LEU A 74 -9.42 2.05 -11.90
N GLU A 75 -9.79 1.05 -12.72
CA GLU A 75 -11.17 0.75 -13.09
C GLU A 75 -11.72 -0.37 -12.20
N ALA A 76 -12.96 -0.19 -11.74
CA ALA A 76 -13.72 -1.15 -10.96
C ALA A 76 -15.05 -1.44 -11.67
#